data_AF-A0A7Y7RX12-F1
#
_entry.id   AF-A0A7Y7RX12-F1
#
_cell.length_a   1.000
_cell.length_b   1.000
_cell.length_c   1.000
_cell.angle_alpha   90.00
_cell.angle_beta   90.00
_cell.angle_gamma   90.00
#
_symmetry.space_group_name_H-M   'P 1'
#
loop_
_entity.id
_entity.type
_entity.pdbx_description
1 polymer ?
#
loop_
_entity_poly.entity_id
_entity_poly.type
_entity_poly.pdbx_seq_one_letter_code
_entity_poly.pdbx_strand_id
1 'polypeptide(L)'
;MEQSIAKNISTLLSVVESGNRYKLEHSYASGDLTGFHQWADGKPCEGAFLFIDQQNVGIWIVLIDWKENGNFYVVIFPQSRAGPIAEIHKTHGEGDEVVLSWKYSPTKRDSRNWERKQYFIEAFLSDVVTISIPSGSDEVDDFMSELFTLANSRQKADSLDPDRPSTRDGFPEGKMKQKLHFVRERNAELVRQAKLLALRMYGRLICECCGMDFQRVYGKIGANFIEAHHTKPVSTLHRDGENIQVQDLAMVCSNCHRMLHRRRPWLERHELNQLLDANHSLQGRHPELKC
;
A
#
# COMPACT_ATOMS: atom_id res chain seq x y z
N MET A 1 2.98 7.25 -12.71
CA MET A 1 4.19 6.87 -11.94
C MET A 1 5.36 7.65 -12.50
N GLU A 2 6.39 7.89 -11.69
CA GLU A 2 7.62 8.53 -12.16
C GLU A 2 8.29 7.66 -13.22
N GLN A 3 9.01 8.30 -14.16
CA GLN A 3 9.73 7.62 -15.23
C GLN A 3 10.75 6.59 -14.73
N SER A 4 11.40 6.86 -13.58
CA SER A 4 12.35 5.93 -12.94
C SER A 4 11.72 4.60 -12.59
N ILE A 5 10.49 4.62 -12.07
CA ILE A 5 9.71 3.43 -11.73
C ILE A 5 9.32 2.68 -13.01
N ALA A 6 8.86 3.41 -14.04
CA ALA A 6 8.52 2.83 -15.33
C ALA A 6 9.74 2.12 -15.97
N LYS A 7 10.91 2.75 -15.95
CA LYS A 7 12.18 2.16 -16.41
C LYS A 7 12.56 0.89 -15.66
N ASN A 8 12.37 0.87 -14.34
CA ASN A 8 12.63 -0.32 -13.54
C ASN A 8 11.72 -1.49 -13.94
N ILE A 9 10.40 -1.24 -14.06
CA ILE A 9 9.44 -2.25 -14.52
C ILE A 9 9.82 -2.73 -15.92
N SER A 10 10.11 -1.83 -16.85
CA SER A 10 10.54 -2.17 -18.22
C SER A 10 11.75 -3.10 -18.23
N THR A 11 12.77 -2.75 -17.44
CA THR A 11 13.98 -3.57 -17.30
C THR A 11 13.64 -4.97 -16.78
N LEU A 12 12.85 -5.07 -15.71
CA LEU A 12 12.42 -6.34 -15.12
C LEU A 12 11.61 -7.20 -16.10
N LEU A 13 10.71 -6.59 -16.87
CA LEU A 13 9.90 -7.29 -17.88
C LEU A 13 10.73 -7.77 -19.08
N SER A 14 11.78 -7.04 -19.44
CA SER A 14 12.65 -7.38 -20.58
C SER A 14 13.53 -8.61 -20.34
N VAL A 15 13.83 -8.92 -19.07
CA VAL A 15 14.71 -10.02 -18.66
C VAL A 15 13.96 -11.27 -18.20
N VAL A 16 12.63 -11.30 -18.36
CA VAL A 16 11.82 -12.48 -18.02
C VAL A 16 12.23 -13.61 -18.96
N GLU A 17 13.14 -14.46 -18.50
CA GLU A 17 13.47 -15.72 -19.16
C GLU A 17 12.20 -16.57 -19.22
N SER A 18 12.07 -17.37 -20.29
CA SER A 18 10.87 -18.12 -20.67
C SER A 18 10.46 -19.25 -19.71
N GLY A 19 10.79 -19.17 -18.42
CA GLY A 19 10.51 -20.16 -17.39
C GLY A 19 9.64 -19.60 -16.27
N ASN A 20 8.31 -19.62 -16.43
CA ASN A 20 7.50 -20.77 -16.00
C ASN A 20 5.98 -20.52 -16.07
N ARG A 21 5.49 -19.28 -16.28
CA ARG A 21 4.04 -19.00 -16.43
C ARG A 21 3.68 -18.09 -17.61
N TYR A 22 4.56 -17.16 -17.95
CA TYR A 22 4.34 -16.17 -19.00
C TYR A 22 5.53 -16.16 -19.96
N LYS A 23 5.24 -16.09 -21.26
CA LYS A 23 6.24 -16.03 -22.32
C LYS A 23 6.19 -14.67 -23.00
N LEU A 24 7.33 -13.97 -23.04
CA LEU A 24 7.50 -12.75 -23.83
C LEU A 24 7.59 -13.13 -25.32
N GLU A 25 6.63 -12.69 -26.14
CA GLU A 25 6.59 -12.94 -27.58
C GLU A 25 7.09 -11.75 -28.41
N HIS A 26 6.84 -10.53 -27.93
CA HIS A 26 7.23 -9.31 -28.65
C HIS A 26 7.48 -8.18 -27.67
N SER A 27 8.37 -7.26 -28.05
CA SER A 27 8.58 -6.03 -27.29
C SER A 27 8.87 -4.83 -28.20
N TYR A 28 8.51 -3.65 -27.70
CA TYR A 28 8.95 -2.36 -28.21
C TYR A 28 9.89 -1.74 -27.17
N ALA A 29 11.01 -1.20 -27.64
CA ALA A 29 11.98 -0.54 -26.77
C ALA A 29 11.46 0.81 -26.25
N SER A 30 12.17 1.38 -25.27
CA SER A 30 11.93 2.74 -24.79
C SER A 30 12.11 3.76 -25.92
N GLY A 31 11.26 4.79 -25.93
CA GLY A 31 11.15 5.80 -26.98
C GLY A 31 9.70 6.14 -27.29
N ASP A 32 9.47 6.86 -28.39
CA ASP A 32 8.11 7.13 -28.86
C ASP A 32 7.53 5.87 -29.50
N LEU A 33 6.36 5.45 -29.04
CA LEU A 33 5.74 4.24 -29.54
C LEU A 33 5.26 4.43 -30.98
N THR A 34 5.50 3.46 -31.87
CA THR A 34 5.09 3.57 -33.28
C THR A 34 4.54 2.24 -33.80
N GLY A 35 3.44 2.27 -34.57
CA GLY A 35 2.88 1.08 -35.19
C GLY A 35 2.24 0.13 -34.18
N PHE A 36 1.75 0.66 -33.06
CA PHE A 36 1.12 -0.10 -31.99
C PHE A 36 -0.40 0.09 -32.00
N HIS A 37 -0.86 1.32 -31.74
CA HIS A 37 -2.28 1.66 -31.67
C HIS A 37 -2.47 3.18 -31.86
N GLN A 38 -3.51 3.60 -32.58
CA GLN A 38 -3.74 5.01 -32.97
C GLN A 38 -3.70 6.03 -31.81
N TRP A 39 -4.08 5.62 -30.58
CA TRP A 39 -4.06 6.51 -29.41
C TRP A 39 -2.75 6.45 -28.61
N ALA A 40 -1.95 5.41 -28.82
CA ALA A 40 -0.69 5.19 -28.12
C ALA A 40 0.51 5.63 -28.96
N ASP A 41 0.38 5.59 -30.30
CA ASP A 41 1.44 5.97 -31.22
C ASP A 41 1.82 7.46 -31.06
N GLY A 42 3.12 7.75 -31.10
CA GLY A 42 3.70 9.07 -30.88
C GLY A 42 3.85 9.48 -29.42
N LYS A 43 3.45 8.63 -28.46
CA LYS A 43 3.59 8.91 -27.02
C LYS A 43 4.90 8.36 -26.47
N PRO A 44 5.55 9.07 -25.52
CA PRO A 44 6.71 8.55 -24.82
C PRO A 44 6.38 7.25 -24.08
N CYS A 45 7.22 6.24 -24.27
CA CYS A 45 7.03 4.90 -23.72
C CYS A 45 8.36 4.39 -23.17
N GLU A 46 8.34 3.71 -22.02
CA GLU A 46 9.52 3.00 -21.50
C GLU A 46 9.60 1.55 -21.97
N GLY A 47 8.56 1.06 -22.64
CA GLY A 47 8.51 -0.26 -23.26
C GLY A 47 7.08 -0.78 -23.39
N ALA A 48 6.85 -1.60 -24.40
CA ALA A 48 5.59 -2.33 -24.58
C ALA A 48 5.88 -3.82 -24.79
N PHE A 49 5.25 -4.69 -24.02
CA PHE A 49 5.61 -6.11 -23.97
C PHE A 49 4.37 -6.99 -24.19
N LEU A 50 4.42 -7.89 -25.17
CA LEU A 50 3.40 -8.91 -25.37
C LEU A 50 3.79 -10.16 -24.59
N PHE A 51 3.00 -10.48 -23.57
CA PHE A 51 3.12 -11.73 -22.86
C PHE A 51 1.96 -12.66 -23.19
N ILE A 52 2.28 -13.95 -23.31
CA ILE A 52 1.31 -15.03 -23.49
C ILE A 52 1.39 -15.95 -22.27
N ASP A 53 0.24 -16.34 -21.72
CA ASP A 53 0.18 -17.31 -20.62
C ASP A 53 0.16 -18.76 -21.13
N GLN A 54 0.09 -19.73 -20.19
CA GLN A 54 0.01 -21.15 -20.52
C GLN A 54 -1.28 -21.56 -21.26
N GLN A 55 -2.31 -20.72 -21.26
CA GLN A 55 -3.59 -20.94 -21.94
C GLN A 55 -3.62 -20.29 -23.34
N ASN A 56 -2.49 -19.76 -23.81
CA ASN A 56 -2.37 -18.97 -25.04
C ASN A 56 -3.20 -17.67 -25.04
N VAL A 57 -3.53 -17.14 -23.87
CA VAL A 57 -4.13 -15.81 -23.74
C VAL A 57 -3.00 -14.78 -23.74
N GLY A 58 -3.13 -13.77 -24.59
CA GLY A 58 -2.13 -12.72 -24.73
C GLY A 58 -2.59 -11.34 -24.27
N ILE A 59 -1.75 -10.66 -23.49
CA ILE A 59 -1.92 -9.24 -23.17
C ILE A 59 -0.65 -8.45 -23.48
N TRP A 60 -0.84 -7.20 -23.86
CA TRP A 60 0.23 -6.21 -23.93
C TRP A 60 0.27 -5.43 -22.64
N ILE A 61 1.47 -5.24 -22.10
CA ILE A 61 1.77 -4.35 -20.98
C ILE A 61 2.56 -3.18 -21.55
N VAL A 62 1.98 -1.98 -21.48
CA VAL A 62 2.55 -0.76 -22.10
C VAL A 62 2.86 0.24 -21.00
N LEU A 63 4.12 0.68 -20.92
CA LEU A 63 4.61 1.65 -19.93
C LEU A 63 4.68 3.04 -20.58
N ILE A 64 3.59 3.80 -20.54
CA ILE A 64 3.39 4.95 -21.43
C ILE A 64 3.03 6.24 -20.67
N ASP A 65 3.60 7.37 -21.08
CA ASP A 65 3.17 8.70 -20.65
C ASP A 65 2.03 9.19 -21.55
N TRP A 66 0.82 8.74 -21.21
CA TRP A 66 -0.37 9.00 -22.01
C TRP A 66 -0.73 10.49 -22.13
N LYS A 67 -0.37 11.27 -21.09
CA LYS A 67 -0.72 12.69 -20.96
C LYS A 67 0.43 13.63 -21.29
N GLU A 68 1.58 13.11 -21.68
CA GLU A 68 2.80 13.88 -22.01
C GLU A 68 3.17 14.87 -20.91
N ASN A 69 3.07 14.43 -19.65
CA ASN A 69 3.32 15.28 -18.49
C ASN A 69 4.33 14.67 -17.51
N GLY A 70 5.08 13.66 -17.96
CA GLY A 70 6.06 12.91 -17.19
C GLY A 70 5.44 11.82 -16.30
N ASN A 71 4.12 11.60 -16.35
CA ASN A 71 3.46 10.57 -15.57
C ASN A 71 3.16 9.33 -16.41
N PHE A 72 3.92 8.28 -16.16
CA PHE A 72 3.76 7.00 -16.83
C PHE A 72 2.61 6.18 -16.24
N TYR A 73 1.98 5.37 -17.07
CA TYR A 73 0.94 4.42 -16.71
C TYR A 73 1.36 3.00 -17.07
N VAL A 74 0.83 2.02 -16.35
CA VAL A 74 0.83 0.64 -16.83
C VAL A 74 -0.51 0.45 -17.54
N VAL A 75 -0.49 0.35 -18.87
CA VAL A 75 -1.70 0.17 -19.67
C VAL A 75 -1.72 -1.24 -20.23
N ILE A 76 -2.82 -1.95 -19.98
CA ILE A 76 -3.04 -3.29 -20.51
C ILE A 76 -3.84 -3.19 -21.80
N PHE A 77 -3.38 -3.82 -22.88
CA PHE A 77 -4.15 -4.02 -24.11
C PHE A 77 -4.37 -5.52 -24.36
N PRO A 78 -5.44 -5.93 -25.06
CA PRO A 78 -5.56 -7.30 -25.53
C PRO A 78 -4.49 -7.56 -26.60
N GLN A 79 -4.14 -8.81 -26.85
CA GLN A 79 -3.21 -9.19 -27.94
C GLN A 79 -3.54 -8.53 -29.29
N SER A 80 -4.83 -8.38 -29.60
CA SER A 80 -5.34 -7.74 -30.83
C SER A 80 -5.15 -6.22 -30.90
N ARG A 81 -4.78 -5.58 -29.77
CA ARG A 81 -4.63 -4.13 -29.61
C ARG A 81 -5.91 -3.32 -29.86
N ALA A 82 -7.10 -3.95 -29.84
CA ALA A 82 -8.37 -3.28 -30.17
C ALA A 82 -8.75 -2.08 -29.26
N GLY A 83 -8.14 -1.97 -28.08
CA GLY A 83 -8.29 -0.85 -27.15
C GLY A 83 -7.79 -1.21 -25.75
N PRO A 84 -7.55 -0.23 -24.86
CA PRO A 84 -7.04 -0.51 -23.53
C PRO A 84 -8.06 -1.25 -22.66
N ILE A 85 -7.62 -2.33 -22.00
CA ILE A 85 -8.39 -3.07 -20.99
C ILE A 85 -8.34 -2.33 -19.65
N ALA A 86 -7.17 -1.86 -19.25
CA ALA A 86 -6.99 -1.11 -18.00
C ALA A 86 -5.87 -0.10 -18.13
N GLU A 87 -6.07 1.10 -17.58
CA GLU A 87 -5.06 2.15 -17.45
C GLU A 87 -4.75 2.30 -15.97
N ILE A 88 -3.60 1.81 -15.52
CA ILE A 88 -3.29 1.65 -14.10
C ILE A 88 -2.33 2.75 -13.65
N HIS A 89 -2.67 3.40 -12.54
CA HIS A 89 -1.99 4.59 -12.05
C HIS A 89 -1.31 4.29 -10.71
N LYS A 90 -0.19 4.95 -10.42
CA LYS A 90 0.46 4.88 -9.10
C LYS A 90 -0.40 5.58 -8.05
N THR A 91 -0.57 4.94 -6.89
CA THR A 91 -1.15 5.52 -5.68
C THR A 91 -0.27 5.17 -4.45
N HIS A 92 -0.56 5.80 -3.32
CA HIS A 92 0.06 5.45 -2.04
C HIS A 92 -0.82 4.40 -1.35
N GLY A 93 -0.22 3.28 -0.94
CA GLY A 93 -0.87 2.24 -0.14
C GLY A 93 -0.93 2.61 1.35
N GLU A 94 -1.06 1.61 2.22
CA GLU A 94 -0.92 1.83 3.66
C GLU A 94 0.56 2.10 4.02
N GLY A 95 0.85 3.30 4.54
CA GLY A 95 2.22 3.76 4.83
C GLY A 95 2.90 4.42 3.62
N ASP A 96 4.23 4.34 3.54
CA ASP A 96 5.04 4.87 2.42
C ASP A 96 5.13 3.87 1.24
N GLU A 97 4.31 2.82 1.21
CA GLU A 97 4.34 1.80 0.14
C GLU A 97 3.68 2.34 -1.13
N VAL A 98 4.42 2.25 -2.24
CA VAL A 98 3.94 2.67 -3.55
C VAL A 98 3.31 1.48 -4.25
N VAL A 99 2.05 1.63 -4.64
CA VAL A 99 1.29 0.58 -5.34
C VAL A 99 0.69 1.13 -6.63
N LEU A 100 0.31 0.23 -7.52
CA LEU A 100 -0.52 0.54 -8.66
C LEU A 100 -1.98 0.33 -8.29
N SER A 101 -2.86 1.26 -8.64
CA SER A 101 -4.28 1.16 -8.37
C SER A 101 -5.09 1.48 -9.61
N TRP A 102 -6.17 0.72 -9.78
CA TRP A 102 -7.13 0.90 -10.85
C TRP A 102 -8.53 0.61 -10.36
N LYS A 103 -9.52 1.37 -10.84
CA LYS A 103 -10.93 1.22 -10.46
C LYS A 103 -11.75 0.77 -11.65
N TYR A 104 -12.54 -0.28 -11.48
CA TYR A 104 -13.51 -0.69 -12.46
C TYR A 104 -14.71 0.28 -12.47
N SER A 105 -14.91 0.95 -13.60
CA SER A 105 -15.99 1.94 -13.81
C SER A 105 -16.58 1.77 -15.21
N PRO A 106 -17.48 0.78 -15.42
CA PRO A 106 -18.05 0.51 -16.74
C PRO A 106 -18.96 1.66 -17.22
N THR A 107 -18.84 2.03 -18.49
CA THR A 107 -19.55 3.15 -19.14
C THR A 107 -20.33 2.72 -20.39
N LYS A 108 -20.77 1.45 -20.45
CA LYS A 108 -21.50 0.90 -21.61
C LYS A 108 -22.90 1.53 -21.72
N ARG A 109 -23.39 1.70 -22.95
CA ARG A 109 -24.67 2.36 -23.27
C ARG A 109 -25.84 1.38 -23.36
N ASP A 110 -25.92 0.42 -22.44
CA ASP A 110 -26.92 -0.64 -22.43
C ASP A 110 -27.68 -0.76 -21.09
N SER A 111 -27.48 0.21 -20.19
CA SER A 111 -28.08 0.24 -18.84
C SER A 111 -27.69 -0.90 -17.90
N ARG A 112 -26.74 -1.77 -18.27
CA ARG A 112 -26.31 -2.93 -17.47
C ARG A 112 -24.99 -2.70 -16.72
N ASN A 113 -24.55 -1.46 -16.59
CA ASN A 113 -23.29 -1.13 -15.89
C ASN A 113 -23.29 -1.56 -14.43
N TRP A 114 -24.46 -1.55 -13.76
CA TRP A 114 -24.58 -2.04 -12.39
C TRP A 114 -24.31 -3.54 -12.29
N GLU A 115 -24.89 -4.34 -13.18
CA GLU A 115 -24.65 -5.80 -13.25
C GLU A 115 -23.16 -6.10 -13.47
N ARG A 116 -22.52 -5.39 -14.40
CA ARG A 116 -21.08 -5.56 -14.67
C ARG A 116 -20.24 -5.24 -13.45
N LYS A 117 -20.57 -4.14 -12.77
CA LYS A 117 -19.86 -3.73 -11.57
C LYS A 117 -20.00 -4.76 -10.46
N GLN A 118 -21.20 -5.29 -10.23
CA GLN A 118 -21.42 -6.39 -9.26
C GLN A 118 -20.66 -7.65 -9.65
N TYR A 119 -20.72 -8.06 -10.92
CA TYR A 119 -19.96 -9.19 -11.46
C TYR A 119 -18.47 -9.06 -11.12
N PHE A 120 -17.89 -7.89 -11.40
CA PHE A 120 -16.48 -7.65 -11.12
C PHE A 120 -16.18 -7.69 -9.62
N ILE A 121 -17.00 -7.05 -8.79
CA ILE A 121 -16.83 -7.05 -7.32
C ILE A 121 -16.93 -8.47 -6.77
N GLU A 122 -17.82 -9.32 -7.27
CA GLU A 122 -17.91 -10.71 -6.82
C GLU A 122 -16.63 -11.48 -7.14
N ALA A 123 -16.03 -11.27 -8.31
CA ALA A 123 -14.76 -11.91 -8.67
C ALA A 123 -13.54 -11.35 -7.89
N PHE A 124 -13.49 -10.03 -7.67
CA PHE A 124 -12.33 -9.31 -7.11
C PHE A 124 -12.45 -8.88 -5.65
N LEU A 125 -13.62 -9.09 -5.03
CA LEU A 125 -14.04 -8.59 -3.72
C LEU A 125 -14.01 -7.06 -3.57
N SER A 126 -13.78 -6.33 -4.66
CA SER A 126 -13.62 -4.88 -4.69
C SER A 126 -13.79 -4.35 -6.12
N ASP A 127 -14.26 -3.12 -6.27
CA ASP A 127 -14.22 -2.39 -7.55
C ASP A 127 -12.89 -1.64 -7.75
N VAL A 128 -12.01 -1.65 -6.75
CA VAL A 128 -10.65 -1.12 -6.78
C VAL A 128 -9.65 -2.27 -6.68
N VAL A 129 -8.78 -2.38 -7.67
CA VAL A 129 -7.69 -3.34 -7.71
C VAL A 129 -6.40 -2.62 -7.37
N THR A 130 -5.61 -3.24 -6.49
CA THR A 130 -4.27 -2.76 -6.11
C THR A 130 -3.26 -3.83 -6.48
N ILE A 131 -2.18 -3.43 -7.14
CA ILE A 131 -1.12 -4.30 -7.66
C ILE A 131 0.22 -3.80 -7.12
N SER A 132 1.03 -4.71 -6.59
CA SER A 132 2.37 -4.34 -6.09
C SER A 132 3.31 -4.07 -7.25
N ILE A 133 4.18 -3.05 -7.13
CA ILE A 133 5.23 -2.81 -8.12
C ILE A 133 6.40 -3.78 -7.85
N PRO A 134 6.84 -4.56 -8.84
CA PRO A 134 7.95 -5.49 -8.63
C PRO A 134 9.24 -4.70 -8.41
N SER A 135 9.97 -5.05 -7.35
CA SER A 135 11.26 -4.48 -6.98
C SER A 135 12.45 -5.33 -7.43
N GLY A 136 12.20 -6.60 -7.75
CA GLY A 136 13.19 -7.57 -8.23
C GLY A 136 12.57 -8.61 -9.16
N SER A 137 13.42 -9.44 -9.78
CA SER A 137 13.00 -10.46 -10.75
C SER A 137 12.10 -11.55 -10.15
N ASP A 138 12.26 -11.84 -8.86
CA ASP A 138 11.48 -12.80 -8.09
C ASP A 138 10.03 -12.34 -7.80
N GLU A 139 9.72 -11.06 -8.02
CA GLU A 139 8.39 -10.49 -7.87
C GLU A 139 7.66 -10.31 -9.22
N VAL A 140 8.35 -10.46 -10.34
CA VAL A 140 7.78 -10.24 -11.68
C VAL A 140 6.64 -11.22 -11.94
N ASP A 141 6.81 -12.48 -11.54
CA ASP A 141 5.84 -13.54 -11.78
C ASP A 141 4.49 -13.27 -11.08
N ASP A 142 4.55 -12.73 -9.86
CA ASP A 142 3.36 -12.29 -9.10
C ASP A 142 2.71 -11.05 -9.74
N PHE A 143 3.54 -10.07 -10.12
CA PHE A 143 3.07 -8.87 -10.82
C PHE A 143 2.33 -9.22 -12.12
N MET A 144 2.90 -10.12 -12.93
CA MET A 144 2.29 -10.62 -14.16
C MET A 144 0.98 -11.35 -13.87
N SER A 145 0.94 -12.17 -12.82
CA SER A 145 -0.29 -12.85 -12.41
C SER A 145 -1.41 -11.86 -12.09
N GLU A 146 -1.13 -10.79 -11.34
CA GLU A 146 -2.14 -9.79 -11.02
C GLU A 146 -2.66 -9.05 -12.26
N LEU A 147 -1.78 -8.73 -13.23
CA LEU A 147 -2.16 -8.07 -14.48
C LEU A 147 -3.03 -8.97 -15.38
N PHE A 148 -2.67 -10.24 -15.53
CA PHE A 148 -3.45 -11.22 -16.30
C PHE A 148 -4.82 -11.47 -15.67
N THR A 149 -4.88 -11.65 -14.35
CA THR A 149 -6.15 -11.81 -13.62
C THR A 149 -7.04 -10.57 -13.77
N LEU A 150 -6.46 -9.36 -13.65
CA LEU A 150 -7.18 -8.12 -13.88
C LEU A 150 -7.76 -8.05 -15.30
N ALA A 151 -6.95 -8.37 -16.30
CA ALA A 151 -7.37 -8.31 -17.70
C ALA A 151 -8.53 -9.27 -17.99
N ASN A 152 -8.39 -10.53 -17.58
CA ASN A 152 -9.41 -11.56 -17.79
C ASN A 152 -10.73 -11.19 -17.11
N SER A 153 -10.71 -10.83 -15.82
CA SER A 153 -11.97 -10.52 -15.11
C SER A 153 -12.60 -9.22 -15.58
N ARG A 154 -11.80 -8.23 -16.01
CA ARG A 154 -12.34 -7.02 -16.65
C ARG A 154 -13.09 -7.37 -17.93
N GLN A 155 -12.51 -8.22 -18.79
CA GLN A 155 -13.15 -8.62 -20.04
C GLN A 155 -14.43 -9.42 -19.80
N LYS A 156 -14.39 -10.40 -18.90
CA LYS A 156 -15.55 -11.20 -18.51
C LYS A 156 -16.66 -10.36 -17.88
N ALA A 157 -16.32 -9.38 -17.04
CA ALA A 157 -17.29 -8.42 -16.51
C ALA A 157 -17.90 -7.54 -17.60
N ASP A 158 -17.10 -7.05 -18.55
CA ASP A 158 -17.58 -6.23 -19.66
C ASP A 158 -18.57 -6.99 -20.58
N SER A 159 -18.37 -8.29 -20.79
CA SER A 159 -19.27 -9.15 -21.58
C SER A 159 -20.41 -9.78 -20.79
N LEU A 160 -20.37 -9.70 -19.44
CA LEU A 160 -21.25 -10.47 -18.55
C LEU A 160 -21.17 -11.97 -18.85
N ASP A 161 -19.94 -12.47 -18.94
CA ASP A 161 -19.65 -13.86 -19.30
C ASP A 161 -20.27 -14.85 -18.30
N PRO A 162 -21.07 -15.84 -18.75
CA PRO A 162 -21.63 -16.85 -17.85
C PRO A 162 -20.55 -17.69 -17.14
N ASP A 163 -19.37 -17.86 -17.74
CA ASP A 163 -18.22 -18.52 -17.10
C ASP A 163 -17.51 -17.55 -16.16
N ARG A 164 -18.01 -17.43 -14.94
CA ARG A 164 -17.47 -16.51 -13.93
C ARG A 164 -16.06 -16.94 -13.48
N PRO A 165 -15.12 -15.98 -13.30
CA PRO A 165 -13.88 -16.28 -12.61
C PRO A 165 -14.18 -16.87 -11.23
N SER A 166 -13.37 -17.83 -10.78
CA SER A 166 -13.39 -18.25 -9.38
C SER A 166 -13.18 -17.04 -8.47
N THR A 167 -13.97 -16.93 -7.40
CA THR A 167 -13.79 -15.92 -6.36
C THR A 167 -12.35 -15.94 -5.84
N ARG A 168 -11.77 -14.76 -5.59
CA ARG A 168 -10.45 -14.67 -4.96
C ARG A 168 -10.56 -15.17 -3.52
N ASP A 169 -10.16 -16.43 -3.27
CA ASP A 169 -10.32 -17.10 -1.96
C ASP A 169 -9.31 -16.66 -0.88
N GLY A 170 -8.53 -15.60 -1.13
CA GLY A 170 -7.59 -15.05 -0.14
C GLY A 170 -6.77 -13.87 -0.65
N PHE A 171 -6.19 -13.13 0.30
CA PHE A 171 -5.18 -12.11 0.05
C PHE A 171 -3.81 -12.68 0.47
N PRO A 172 -2.77 -12.62 -0.39
CA PRO A 172 -1.43 -13.04 0.03
C PRO A 172 -0.91 -12.08 1.11
N GLU A 173 -0.78 -12.58 2.34
CA GLU A 173 -0.22 -11.85 3.49
C GLU A 173 1.02 -12.62 4.01
N GLY A 174 2.06 -11.90 4.43
CA GLY A 174 3.24 -12.51 5.07
C GLY A 174 4.42 -12.89 4.15
N LYS A 175 4.40 -12.57 2.85
CA LYS A 175 5.62 -12.66 2.02
C LYS A 175 6.68 -11.72 2.60
N MET A 176 7.85 -12.25 2.95
CA MET A 176 8.96 -11.44 3.47
C MET A 176 9.46 -10.52 2.36
N LYS A 177 9.17 -9.22 2.46
CA LYS A 177 9.73 -8.18 1.58
C LYS A 177 10.96 -7.58 2.23
N GLN A 178 12.08 -7.52 1.52
CA GLN A 178 13.27 -6.80 1.98
C GLN A 178 13.06 -5.30 1.74
N LYS A 179 12.77 -4.54 2.81
CA LYS A 179 12.65 -3.08 2.75
C LYS A 179 14.00 -2.43 3.11
N LEU A 180 14.61 -1.67 2.19
CA LEU A 180 15.73 -0.79 2.51
C LEU A 180 15.19 0.40 3.32
N HIS A 181 15.53 0.50 4.60
CA HIS A 181 15.12 1.61 5.46
C HIS A 181 16.33 2.40 5.94
N PHE A 182 16.36 3.72 5.67
CA PHE A 182 17.17 4.64 6.45
C PHE A 182 16.46 4.85 7.80
N VAL A 183 16.92 4.16 8.84
CA VAL A 183 16.39 4.30 10.20
C VAL A 183 17.19 5.41 10.89
N ARG A 184 16.51 6.45 11.37
CA ARG A 184 17.12 7.38 12.34
C ARG A 184 17.40 6.61 13.62
N GLU A 185 18.66 6.59 14.04
CA GLU A 185 19.10 5.90 15.25
C GLU A 185 18.32 6.45 16.47
N ARG A 186 17.56 5.58 17.15
CA ARG A 186 16.91 5.93 18.42
C ARG A 186 17.80 5.44 19.54
N ASN A 187 18.23 6.36 20.39
CA ASN A 187 19.08 6.01 21.52
C ASN A 187 18.26 5.23 22.57
N ALA A 188 18.48 3.91 22.66
CA ALA A 188 17.81 3.04 23.61
C ALA A 188 18.07 3.44 25.08
N GLU A 189 19.24 4.03 25.35
CA GLU A 189 19.60 4.54 26.67
C GLU A 189 18.72 5.73 27.07
N LEU A 190 18.36 6.61 26.13
CA LEU A 190 17.45 7.73 26.39
C LEU A 190 16.07 7.25 26.84
N VAL A 191 15.52 6.24 26.15
CA VAL A 191 14.23 5.62 26.51
C VAL A 191 14.30 4.95 27.87
N ARG A 192 15.41 4.24 28.15
CA ARG A 192 15.64 3.60 29.45
C ARG A 192 15.69 4.62 30.59
N GLN A 193 16.40 5.72 30.40
CA GLN A 193 16.50 6.81 31.37
C GLN A 193 15.15 7.49 31.61
N ALA A 194 14.35 7.69 30.55
CA ALA A 194 12.99 8.24 30.67
C ALA A 194 12.08 7.33 31.51
N LYS A 195 12.11 6.01 31.27
CA LYS A 195 11.37 5.04 32.08
C LYS A 195 11.82 5.03 33.54
N LEU A 196 13.13 5.07 33.81
CA LEU A 196 13.66 5.13 35.17
C LEU A 196 13.28 6.42 35.89
N LEU A 197 13.27 7.55 35.17
CA LEU A 197 12.82 8.82 35.73
C LEU A 197 11.33 8.76 36.08
N ALA A 198 10.49 8.27 35.16
CA ALA A 198 9.06 8.10 35.40
C ALA A 198 8.78 7.15 36.59
N LEU A 199 9.50 6.02 36.68
CA LEU A 199 9.44 5.11 37.82
C LEU A 199 9.84 5.79 39.12
N ARG A 200 10.92 6.57 39.13
CA ARG A 200 11.37 7.30 40.33
C ARG A 200 10.37 8.38 40.76
N MET A 201 9.78 9.09 39.81
CA MET A 201 8.85 10.20 40.08
C MET A 201 7.47 9.72 40.53
N TYR A 202 6.94 8.67 39.88
CA TYR A 202 5.54 8.26 40.04
C TYR A 202 5.37 6.89 40.69
N GLY A 203 6.46 6.16 40.93
CA GLY A 203 6.46 4.79 41.49
C GLY A 203 5.97 3.71 40.53
N ARG A 204 5.50 4.08 39.33
CA ARG A 204 4.91 3.19 38.32
C ARG A 204 5.02 3.80 36.93
N LEU A 205 4.96 2.95 35.90
CA LEU A 205 4.87 3.37 34.51
C LEU A 205 3.41 3.42 34.07
N ILE A 206 2.89 4.63 33.91
CA ILE A 206 1.52 4.89 33.48
C ILE A 206 1.51 5.74 32.22
N CYS A 207 0.54 5.50 31.35
CA CYS A 207 0.32 6.33 30.18
C CYS A 207 -0.06 7.76 30.60
N GLU A 208 0.69 8.75 30.13
CA GLU A 208 0.43 10.15 30.44
C GLU A 208 -0.80 10.72 29.73
N CYS A 209 -1.36 10.01 28.75
CA CYS A 209 -2.61 10.41 28.07
C CYS A 209 -3.86 9.84 28.77
N CYS A 210 -3.88 8.53 29.03
CA CYS A 210 -5.08 7.81 29.49
C CYS A 210 -4.96 7.13 30.86
N GLY A 211 -3.78 7.21 31.50
CA GLY A 211 -3.53 6.60 32.80
C GLY A 211 -3.38 5.07 32.81
N MET A 212 -3.39 4.43 31.64
CA MET A 212 -3.24 2.97 31.54
C MET A 212 -1.90 2.49 32.12
N ASP A 213 -1.97 1.42 32.91
CA ASP A 213 -0.84 0.73 33.54
C ASP A 213 -0.78 -0.71 33.03
N PHE A 214 0.25 -1.05 32.25
CA PHE A 214 0.39 -2.38 31.67
C PHE A 214 0.60 -3.47 32.72
N GLN A 215 1.32 -3.19 33.80
CA GLN A 215 1.54 -4.18 34.86
C GLN A 215 0.25 -4.44 35.63
N ARG A 216 -0.58 -3.42 35.84
CA ARG A 216 -1.90 -3.59 36.47
C ARG A 216 -2.87 -4.38 35.58
N VAL A 217 -2.87 -4.11 34.28
CA VAL A 217 -3.81 -4.75 33.33
C VAL A 217 -3.39 -6.16 32.95
N TYR A 218 -2.10 -6.38 32.68
CA TYR A 218 -1.58 -7.64 32.13
C TYR A 218 -0.70 -8.42 33.12
N GLY A 219 -0.53 -7.93 34.34
CA GLY A 219 0.31 -8.60 35.34
C GLY A 219 1.80 -8.56 34.98
N LYS A 220 2.51 -9.65 35.25
CA LYS A 220 3.98 -9.72 35.14
C LYS A 220 4.50 -9.41 33.72
N ILE A 221 3.76 -9.79 32.67
CA ILE A 221 4.19 -9.55 31.29
C ILE A 221 4.15 -8.05 30.91
N GLY A 222 3.34 -7.26 31.62
CA GLY A 222 3.27 -5.81 31.44
C GLY A 222 4.27 -5.02 32.30
N ALA A 223 5.07 -5.69 33.14
CA ALA A 223 6.04 -5.03 34.00
C ALA A 223 7.10 -4.31 33.14
N ASN A 224 7.42 -3.06 33.51
CA ASN A 224 8.37 -2.18 32.80
C ASN A 224 8.00 -1.87 31.33
N PHE A 225 6.79 -2.21 30.89
CA PHE A 225 6.33 -1.98 29.52
C PHE A 225 5.55 -0.68 29.41
N ILE A 226 6.07 0.22 28.57
CA ILE A 226 5.44 1.45 28.10
C ILE A 226 6.24 1.97 26.90
N GLU A 227 5.60 2.72 26.00
CA GLU A 227 6.24 3.29 24.82
C GLU A 227 6.65 4.75 25.11
N ALA A 228 7.78 5.19 24.55
CA ALA A 228 8.24 6.57 24.64
C ALA A 228 7.91 7.29 23.33
N HIS A 229 7.11 8.36 23.43
CA HIS A 229 6.72 9.20 22.31
C HIS A 229 7.46 10.53 22.38
N HIS A 230 8.03 10.99 21.26
CA HIS A 230 8.68 12.30 21.23
C HIS A 230 7.61 13.39 21.15
N THR A 231 7.63 14.33 22.09
CA THR A 231 6.69 15.46 22.11
C THR A 231 6.90 16.41 20.93
N LYS A 232 8.12 16.44 20.37
CA LYS A 232 8.43 17.04 19.07
C LYS A 232 8.51 15.97 17.99
N PRO A 233 7.83 16.12 16.84
CA PRO A 233 7.89 15.13 15.77
C PRO A 233 9.34 14.91 15.31
N VAL A 234 9.79 13.66 15.26
CA VAL A 234 11.14 13.31 14.78
C VAL A 234 11.41 13.86 13.36
N SER A 235 10.36 14.04 12.54
CA SER A 235 10.44 14.66 11.21
C SER A 235 10.89 16.12 11.21
N THR A 236 10.76 16.84 12.32
CA THR A 236 11.20 18.26 12.44
C THR A 236 12.61 18.40 12.99
N LEU A 237 13.28 17.30 13.35
CA LEU A 237 14.67 17.30 13.83
C LEU A 237 15.65 17.51 12.65
N HIS A 238 16.71 18.27 12.90
CA HIS A 238 17.79 18.56 11.96
C HIS A 238 18.38 17.28 11.33
N ARG A 239 18.82 17.40 10.07
CA ARG A 239 19.31 16.27 9.27
C ARG A 239 20.56 15.60 9.88
N ASP A 240 21.35 16.37 10.62
CA ASP A 240 22.59 15.93 11.28
C ASP A 240 22.37 15.45 12.73
N GLY A 241 21.11 15.34 13.17
CA GLY A 241 20.75 14.98 14.54
C GLY A 241 20.56 16.19 15.46
N GLU A 242 19.74 16.01 16.50
CA GLU A 242 19.51 16.99 17.56
C GLU A 242 19.61 16.29 18.93
N ASN A 243 20.08 17.01 19.95
CA ASN A 243 20.11 16.50 21.32
C ASN A 243 18.70 16.49 21.91
N ILE A 244 18.08 15.32 21.96
CA ILE A 244 16.79 15.08 22.62
C ILE A 244 17.02 14.86 24.11
N GLN A 245 16.32 15.63 24.95
CA GLN A 245 16.38 15.45 26.39
C GLN A 245 15.33 14.43 26.86
N VAL A 246 15.54 13.88 28.04
CA VAL A 246 14.60 12.93 28.66
C VAL A 246 13.20 13.57 28.83
N GLN A 247 13.14 14.88 29.04
CA GLN A 247 11.87 15.63 29.18
C GLN A 247 11.11 15.82 27.87
N ASP A 248 11.76 15.59 26.71
CA ASP A 248 11.12 15.65 25.40
C ASP A 248 10.42 14.32 25.03
N LEU A 249 10.40 13.36 25.95
CA LEU A 249 9.71 12.08 25.81
C LEU A 249 8.50 12.01 26.75
N ALA A 250 7.35 11.66 26.19
CA ALA A 250 6.16 11.30 26.94
C ALA A 250 6.00 9.78 26.98
N MET A 251 5.71 9.23 28.16
CA MET A 251 5.39 7.82 28.35
C MET A 251 3.93 7.57 27.98
N VAL A 252 3.68 6.75 26.95
CA VAL A 252 2.35 6.49 26.42
C VAL A 252 2.12 5.00 26.19
N CYS A 253 0.86 4.55 26.25
CA CYS A 253 0.51 3.18 25.87
C CYS A 253 0.43 3.03 24.35
N SER A 254 0.52 1.79 23.86
CA SER A 254 0.50 1.47 22.44
C SER A 254 -0.71 2.05 21.70
N ASN A 255 -1.88 2.08 22.33
CA ASN A 255 -3.09 2.67 21.74
C ASN A 255 -2.98 4.19 21.63
N CYS A 256 -2.61 4.88 22.72
CA CYS A 256 -2.42 6.32 22.71
C CYS A 256 -1.30 6.74 21.75
N HIS A 257 -0.21 5.98 21.68
CA HIS A 257 0.88 6.25 20.75
C HIS A 257 0.38 6.20 19.30
N ARG A 258 -0.44 5.21 18.95
CA ARG A 258 -1.07 5.14 17.63
C ARG A 258 -2.04 6.29 17.38
N MET A 259 -2.79 6.72 18.39
CA MET A 259 -3.74 7.84 18.27
C MET A 259 -3.04 9.19 18.09
N LEU A 260 -1.93 9.43 18.78
CA LEU A 260 -1.08 10.61 18.56
C LEU A 260 -0.60 10.67 17.09
N HIS A 261 -0.40 9.50 16.47
CA HIS A 261 0.01 9.35 15.08
C HIS A 261 -1.13 9.19 14.06
N ARG A 262 -2.40 9.37 14.44
CA ARG A 262 -3.53 8.99 13.56
C ARG A 262 -3.85 10.01 12.45
N ARG A 263 -3.48 11.29 12.61
CA ARG A 263 -3.73 12.36 11.63
C ARG A 263 -2.58 13.36 11.56
N ARG A 264 -2.55 14.19 10.50
CA ARG A 264 -1.63 15.34 10.36
C ARG A 264 -2.42 16.67 10.37
N PRO A 265 -1.96 17.72 11.08
CA PRO A 265 -0.84 17.72 12.03
C PRO A 265 -1.07 16.72 13.17
N TRP A 266 0.02 16.17 13.70
CA TRP A 266 0.00 15.15 14.75
C TRP A 266 -0.68 15.72 16.00
N LEU A 267 -1.42 14.89 16.73
CA LEU A 267 -2.03 15.32 17.97
C LEU A 267 -0.96 15.49 19.05
N GLU A 268 -1.07 16.55 19.83
CA GLU A 268 -0.31 16.70 21.06
C GLU A 268 -0.92 15.85 22.18
N ARG A 269 -0.08 15.51 23.18
CA ARG A 269 -0.49 14.76 24.37
C ARG A 269 -1.72 15.36 25.04
N HIS A 270 -1.77 16.69 25.16
CA HIS A 270 -2.86 17.40 25.81
C HIS A 270 -4.17 17.32 25.01
N GLU A 271 -4.09 17.43 23.68
CA GLU A 271 -5.27 17.32 22.80
C GLU A 271 -5.89 15.93 22.90
N LEU A 272 -5.06 14.88 22.90
CA LEU A 272 -5.55 13.51 23.06
C LEU A 272 -6.16 13.28 24.46
N ASN A 273 -5.55 13.85 25.49
CA ASN A 273 -6.08 13.79 26.84
C ASN A 273 -7.46 14.48 26.95
N GLN A 274 -7.64 15.67 26.37
CA GLN A 274 -8.94 16.35 26.32
C GLN A 274 -10.01 15.51 25.58
N LEU A 275 -9.65 14.86 24.48
CA LEU A 275 -10.56 13.98 23.74
C LEU A 275 -10.98 12.77 24.58
N LEU A 276 -10.07 12.20 25.36
CA LEU A 276 -10.39 11.10 26.26
C LEU A 276 -11.31 11.56 27.39
N ASP A 277 -11.04 12.71 28.01
CA ASP A 277 -11.84 13.25 29.10
C ASP A 277 -13.27 13.63 28.66
N ALA A 278 -13.40 14.25 27.47
CA ALA A 278 -14.69 14.58 26.90
C ALA A 278 -15.56 13.35 26.63
N ASN A 279 -14.95 12.23 26.21
CA ASN A 279 -15.66 11.00 25.86
C ASN A 279 -15.86 10.04 27.04
N HIS A 280 -14.94 10.00 28.01
CA HIS A 280 -15.09 9.24 29.26
C HIS A 280 -16.19 9.82 30.16
N SER A 281 -16.47 11.13 30.05
CA SER A 281 -17.60 11.78 30.73
C SER A 281 -18.97 11.35 30.19
N LEU A 282 -19.02 10.78 28.97
CA LEU A 282 -20.24 10.34 28.28
C LEU A 282 -20.51 8.84 28.42
N GLN A 283 -19.53 8.04 28.84
CA GLN A 283 -19.66 6.59 29.01
C GLN A 283 -19.46 6.22 30.48
N GLY A 284 -20.57 6.10 31.20
CA GLY A 284 -20.58 5.41 32.49
C GLY A 284 -19.90 4.04 32.36
N ARG A 285 -19.02 3.71 33.32
CA ARG A 285 -18.26 2.45 33.38
C ARG A 285 -19.18 1.26 33.12
N HIS A 286 -19.07 0.63 31.95
CA HIS A 286 -19.71 -0.65 31.73
C HIS A 286 -18.89 -1.75 32.43
N PRO A 287 -19.50 -2.53 33.34
CA PRO A 287 -18.83 -3.65 33.99
C PRO A 287 -18.82 -4.88 33.08
N GLU A 288 -17.71 -5.62 33.16
CA GLU A 288 -17.52 -7.05 32.87
C GLU A 288 -18.13 -7.62 31.58
N LEU A 289 -17.35 -7.58 30.49
CA LEU A 289 -17.36 -8.69 29.52
C LEU A 289 -16.44 -9.79 30.06
N LYS A 290 -17.04 -10.75 30.76
CA LYS A 290 -16.40 -12.05 31.03
C LYS A 290 -16.47 -12.87 29.75
N CYS A 291 -15.30 -13.35 29.30
CA CYS A 291 -15.19 -14.41 28.29
C CYS A 291 -15.81 -15.71 28.82
#